data_AF-A0A072NXX8-F1
#
_entry.id   AF-A0A072NXX8-F1
#
_cell.length_a   1.000
_cell.length_b   1.000
_cell.length_c   1.000
_cell.angle_alpha   90.00
_cell.angle_beta   90.00
_cell.angle_gamma   90.00
#
_symmetry.space_group_name_H-M   'P 1'
#
loop_
_entity.id
_entity.type
_entity.pdbx_description
1 polymer ?
#
loop_
_entity_poly.entity_id
_entity_poly.type
_entity_poly.pdbx_seq_one_letter_code
_entity_poly.pdbx_strand_id
1 'polypeptide(L)' 'MSRPLLYMHLQKLENAGLVKTEMEVSDDGKAMKYYELFPFDFRITQDIIREAVKTLTIKKKEGKK' A
#
# COMPACT_ATOMS: atom_id res chain seq x y z
N MET A 1 8.57 1.05 -11.03
CA MET A 1 8.37 0.15 -9.86
C MET A 1 8.47 -1.30 -10.34
N SER A 2 9.09 -2.20 -9.59
CA SER A 2 9.21 -3.61 -10.04
C SER A 2 7.89 -4.37 -9.80
N ARG A 3 7.63 -5.42 -10.58
CA ARG A 3 6.45 -6.29 -10.40
C ARG A 3 6.35 -6.85 -8.97
N PRO A 4 7.43 -7.39 -8.35
CA PRO A 4 7.36 -7.86 -6.96
C PRO A 4 6.98 -6.76 -5.98
N LEU A 5 7.53 -5.56 -6.16
CA LEU A 5 7.24 -4.43 -5.28
C LEU A 5 5.77 -4.00 -5.41
N LEU A 6 5.24 -3.92 -6.63
CA LEU A 6 3.82 -3.63 -6.86
C LEU A 6 2.91 -4.62 -6.12
N TYR A 7 3.15 -5.92 -6.25
CA TYR A 7 2.34 -6.94 -5.57
C TYR A 7 2.40 -6.82 -4.05
N MET A 8 3.60 -6.57 -3.49
CA MET A 8 3.74 -6.33 -2.05
C MET A 8 2.91 -5.12 -1.59
N HIS A 9 2.89 -4.03 -2.37
CA HIS A 9 2.10 -2.85 -2.03
C HIS A 9 0.60 -3.10 -2.17
N LEU A 10 0.14 -3.74 -3.25
CA LEU A 10 -1.27 -4.08 -3.43
C LEU A 10 -1.79 -4.99 -2.31
N GLN A 11 -1.00 -5.98 -1.89
CA GLN A 11 -1.36 -6.84 -0.76
C GLN A 11 -1.49 -6.04 0.55
N LYS A 12 -0.60 -5.07 0.80
CA LYS A 12 -0.70 -4.20 1.99
C LYS A 12 -1.94 -3.31 1.95
N LEU A 13 -2.28 -2.78 0.77
CA LEU A 13 -3.45 -1.94 0.58
C LEU A 13 -4.75 -2.74 0.73
N GLU A 14 -4.78 -3.97 0.21
CA GLU A 14 -5.88 -4.92 0.39
C GLU A 14 -6.07 -5.28 1.87
N ASN A 15 -4.98 -5.63 2.57
CA ASN A 15 -5.02 -5.92 4.01
C ASN A 15 -5.46 -4.70 4.84
N ALA A 16 -5.20 -3.48 4.37
CA ALA A 16 -5.63 -2.25 5.01
C ALA A 16 -7.07 -1.84 4.65
N GLY A 17 -7.75 -2.59 3.78
CA GLY A 17 -9.11 -2.29 3.32
C GLY A 17 -9.21 -1.09 2.39
N LEU A 18 -8.10 -0.67 1.76
CA LEU A 18 -8.06 0.47 0.84
C LEU A 18 -8.29 0.07 -0.61
N VAL A 19 -8.09 -1.20 -0.93
CA VAL A 19 -8.26 -1.79 -2.27
C VAL A 19 -8.98 -3.12 -2.13
N LYS A 20 -9.87 -3.45 -3.08
CA LYS A 20 -10.37 -4.82 -3.29
C LYS A 20 -9.75 -5.45 -4.53
N THR A 21 -9.65 -6.77 -4.51
CA THR A 21 -9.20 -7.57 -5.65
C THR A 21 -10.30 -8.50 -6.11
N GLU A 22 -10.54 -8.56 -7.42
CA GLU A 22 -11.45 -9.51 -8.04
C GLU A 22 -10.73 -10.25 -9.18
N MET A 23 -11.09 -11.52 -9.40
CA MET A 23 -10.56 -12.30 -10.52
C MET A 23 -11.62 -12.39 -11.60
N GLU A 24 -11.29 -11.95 -12.80
CA GLU A 24 -12.18 -11.99 -13.96
C GLU A 24 -11.50 -12.71 -15.11
N VAL A 25 -12.29 -13.34 -15.96
CA VAL A 25 -11.80 -13.93 -17.21
C VAL A 25 -12.05 -12.93 -18.32
N SER A 26 -11.00 -12.46 -18.98
CA SER A 26 -11.13 -11.55 -20.12
C SER A 26 -11.72 -12.26 -21.34
N ASP A 27 -12.19 -11.49 -22.31
CA ASP A 27 -12.80 -12.00 -23.54
C ASP A 27 -11.89 -12.94 -24.35
N ASP A 28 -10.57 -12.84 -24.15
CA ASP A 28 -9.56 -13.73 -24.75
C ASP A 28 -9.28 -15.00 -23.92
N GLY A 29 -10.06 -15.25 -22.85
CA GLY A 29 -9.99 -16.43 -22.00
C GLY A 29 -8.92 -16.38 -20.91
N LYS A 30 -8.24 -15.25 -20.70
CA LYS A 30 -7.21 -15.14 -19.66
C LYS A 30 -7.81 -14.78 -18.31
N ALA A 31 -7.38 -15.48 -17.27
CA ALA A 31 -7.67 -15.08 -15.90
C ALA A 31 -6.82 -13.86 -15.51
N MET A 32 -7.49 -12.78 -15.15
CA MET A 32 -6.90 -11.50 -14.80
C MET A 32 -7.32 -11.12 -13.38
N LYS A 33 -6.41 -10.50 -12.62
CA LYS A 33 -6.73 -9.89 -11.33
C LYS A 33 -6.96 -8.40 -11.51
N TYR A 34 -8.16 -7.94 -11.20
CA TYR A 34 -8.53 -6.54 -11.17
C TYR A 34 -8.46 -6.01 -9.75
N TYR A 35 -7.97 -4.79 -9.61
CA TYR A 35 -7.85 -4.10 -8.34
C TYR A 35 -8.66 -2.81 -8.41
N GLU A 36 -9.54 -2.58 -7.43
CA GLU A 36 -10.38 -1.40 -7.34
C GLU A 36 -10.16 -0.71 -6.00
N LEU A 37 -10.18 0.63 -5.98
CA LEU A 37 -10.07 1.40 -4.75
C LEU A 37 -11.38 1.35 -3.98
N PHE A 38 -11.29 1.13 -2.67
CA PHE A 38 -12.39 1.50 -1.78
C PHE A 38 -12.40 3.02 -1.59
N PRO A 39 -13.57 3.68 -1.52
CA PRO A 39 -13.63 5.07 -1.10
C PRO A 39 -13.04 5.22 0.30
N PHE A 40 -11.99 6.01 0.43
CA PHE A 40 -11.40 6.36 1.72
C PHE A 40 -11.08 7.85 1.78
N ASP A 41 -11.14 8.41 2.98
CA ASP A 41 -10.63 9.73 3.30
C ASP A 41 -9.62 9.58 4.44
N PHE A 42 -8.40 10.08 4.24
CA PHE A 42 -7.37 10.09 5.27
C PHE A 42 -6.89 11.52 5.49
N ARG A 43 -7.47 12.17 6.50
CA ARG A 43 -7.09 13.53 6.86
C ARG A 43 -5.84 13.54 7.73
N ILE A 44 -4.77 14.13 7.21
CA ILE A 44 -3.54 14.32 7.97
C ILE A 44 -3.72 15.50 8.94
N THR A 45 -3.53 15.24 10.23
CA THR A 45 -3.57 16.25 11.29
C THR A 45 -2.29 16.22 12.12
N GLN A 46 -2.04 17.28 12.89
CA GLN A 46 -0.89 17.34 13.80
C GLN A 46 -0.92 16.21 14.84
N ASP A 47 -2.10 15.84 15.33
CA ASP A 47 -2.25 14.76 16.32
C ASP A 47 -1.91 13.39 15.74
N ILE A 48 -2.39 13.09 14.53
CA ILE A 48 -2.05 11.83 13.84
C ILE A 48 -0.55 11.75 13.58
N ILE A 49 0.08 12.85 13.15
CA ILE A 49 1.54 12.91 12.97
C ILE A 49 2.25 12.67 14.31
N ARG A 50 1.82 13.34 15.38
CA ARG A 50 2.42 13.20 16.72
C ARG A 50 2.37 11.76 17.22
N GLU A 51 1.28 11.03 16.96
CA GLU A 51 1.16 9.62 17.30
C GLU A 51 2.07 8.74 16.43
N ALA A 52 2.04 8.95 15.11
CA ALA A 52 2.87 8.18 14.17
C ALA A 52 4.37 8.33 14.43
N VAL A 53 4.83 9.49 14.92
CA VAL A 53 6.23 9.71 15.27
C VAL A 53 6.71 8.73 16.35
N LYS A 54 5.83 8.31 17.27
CA LYS A 54 6.21 7.33 18.33
C LYS A 54 6.61 5.97 17.76
N THR A 55 6.16 5.63 16.55
CA THR A 55 6.48 4.35 15.90
C THR A 55 7.72 4.44 15.00
N LEU A 56 8.32 5.62 14.82
CA LEU A 56 9.48 5.79 13.96
C LEU A 56 10.75 5.23 14.62
N THR A 57 11.36 4.24 13.99
CA THR A 57 12.74 3.82 14.31
C THR A 57 13.72 4.51 13.36
N ILE A 58 14.43 5.52 13.86
CA ILE A 58 15.43 6.24 13.06
C ILE A 58 16.73 5.43 13.03
N LYS A 59 17.00 4.75 11.91
CA LYS A 59 18.35 4.22 11.65
C LYS A 59 19.28 5.40 11.34
N LYS A 60 20.19 5.70 12.26
CA LYS A 60 21.25 6.68 12.05
C LYS A 60 22.09 6.21 10.84
N LYS A 61 22.10 6.98 9.75
CA LYS A 61 23.08 6.76 8.68
C LYS A 61 24.45 7.05 9.31
N GLU A 62 25.24 6.01 9.53
CA GLU A 62 26.66 6.19 9.82
C GLU A 62 27.25 6.94 8.62
N GLY A 63 27.66 8.18 8.86
CA GLY A 63 28.36 8.98 7.86
C GLY A 63 29.59 8.19 7.43
N LYS A 64 29.69 7.88 6.14
CA LYS A 64 30.97 7.53 5.53
C LYS A 64 31.90 8.71 5.78
N LYS A 65 32.88 8.53 6.68
CA LYS A 65 34.12 9.31 6.67
C LYS A 65 34.92 8.95 5.42
#